data_AF-A0A1G9MDC0-F1
#
_entry.id   AF-A0A1G9MDC0-F1
#
_cell.length_a   1.000
_cell.length_b   1.000
_cell.length_c   1.000
_cell.angle_alpha   90.00
_cell.angle_beta   90.00
_cell.angle_gamma   90.00
#
_symmetry.space_group_name_H-M   'P 1'
#
loop_
_entity.id
_entity.type
_entity.pdbx_description
1 polymer ?
#
loop_
_entity_poly.entity_id
_entity_poly.type
_entity_poly.pdbx_seq_one_letter_code
_entity_poly.pdbx_strand_id
1 'polypeptide(L)'
;MEHNYSIATMSVIDGPANGIGNRLLALFDLEVAGLRISNCLLVQNADGLALAKGPTGKNHKGNLIRAQFISPEVVRAVTRRAASAYTALTGRDLEDEC
;
A
#
# COMPACT_ATOMS: atom_id res chain seq x y z
N MET A 1 13.58 10.80 -13.83
CA MET A 1 13.16 9.58 -14.55
C MET A 1 11.77 9.24 -14.05
N GLU A 2 10.79 9.18 -14.94
CA GLU A 2 9.43 8.78 -14.57
C GLU A 2 9.43 7.27 -14.34
N HIS A 3 9.43 6.87 -13.07
CA HIS A 3 9.31 5.45 -12.72
C HIS A 3 7.83 5.07 -12.88
N ASN A 4 7.52 4.24 -13.88
CA ASN A 4 6.16 3.75 -14.08
C ASN A 4 5.84 2.72 -12.97
N TYR A 5 5.01 3.13 -12.01
CA TYR A 5 4.51 2.28 -10.93
C TYR A 5 3.16 1.68 -11.35
N SER A 6 3.09 0.36 -11.49
CA SER A 6 1.86 -0.36 -11.82
C SER A 6 1.42 -1.28 -10.68
N ILE A 7 0.11 -1.36 -10.46
CA ILE A 7 -0.49 -2.35 -9.56
C ILE A 7 -0.79 -3.59 -10.39
N ALA A 8 -0.10 -4.70 -10.14
CA ALA A 8 -0.26 -5.94 -10.90
C ALA A 8 -1.50 -6.71 -10.43
N THR A 9 -1.68 -6.81 -9.11
CA THR A 9 -2.84 -7.46 -8.48
C THR A 9 -3.25 -6.68 -7.25
N MET A 10 -4.54 -6.70 -6.92
CA MET A 10 -5.07 -6.14 -5.67
C MET A 10 -6.10 -7.09 -5.07
N SER A 11 -5.98 -7.33 -3.76
CA SER A 11 -6.96 -8.03 -2.94
C SER A 11 -7.54 -7.04 -1.94
N VAL A 12 -8.82 -6.70 -2.11
CA VAL A 12 -9.56 -5.83 -1.20
C VAL A 12 -9.83 -6.57 0.10
N ILE A 13 -9.57 -5.92 1.23
CA ILE A 13 -9.81 -6.44 2.58
C ILE A 13 -10.88 -5.60 3.28
N ASP A 14 -10.77 -4.26 3.20
CA ASP A 14 -11.58 -3.27 3.93
C ASP A 14 -11.80 -3.63 5.41
N GLY A 15 -10.69 -3.90 6.10
CA GLY A 15 -10.71 -4.32 7.48
C GLY A 15 -11.18 -3.22 8.45
N PRO A 16 -11.67 -3.63 9.64
CA PRO A 16 -12.00 -2.69 10.70
C PRO A 16 -10.75 -1.95 11.18
N ALA A 17 -10.96 -0.81 11.85
CA ALA A 17 -9.87 -0.08 12.49
C ALA A 17 -9.27 -0.91 13.64
N ASN A 18 -7.95 -0.88 13.76
CA ASN A 18 -7.26 -1.48 14.89
C ASN A 18 -7.30 -0.56 16.13
N GLY A 19 -6.67 -0.97 17.23
CA GLY A 19 -6.69 -0.23 18.50
C GLY A 19 -6.04 1.16 18.47
N ILE A 20 -5.37 1.54 17.37
CA ILE A 20 -4.81 2.87 17.15
C ILE A 20 -5.49 3.63 15.99
N GLY A 21 -6.63 3.15 15.51
CA GLY A 21 -7.43 3.81 14.48
C GLY A 21 -7.04 3.49 13.02
N ASN A 22 -6.00 2.67 12.78
CA ASN A 22 -5.58 2.34 11.42
C ASN A 22 -6.42 1.21 10.84
N ARG A 23 -6.77 1.29 9.55
CA ARG A 23 -7.49 0.24 8.80
C ARG A 23 -6.60 -0.38 7.75
N LEU A 24 -6.66 -1.69 7.61
CA LEU A 24 -6.05 -2.40 6.47
C LEU A 24 -7.06 -2.45 5.34
N LEU A 25 -6.81 -1.71 4.25
CA LEU A 25 -7.75 -1.60 3.14
C LEU A 25 -7.54 -2.70 2.10
N ALA A 26 -6.29 -2.94 1.69
CA ALA A 26 -5.98 -3.92 0.66
C ALA A 26 -4.54 -4.44 0.74
N LEU A 27 -4.33 -5.61 0.13
CA LEU A 27 -3.02 -6.12 -0.28
C LEU A 27 -2.85 -5.89 -1.78
N PHE A 28 -1.64 -5.57 -2.22
CA PHE A 28 -1.36 -5.42 -3.64
C PHE A 28 0.08 -5.78 -4.01
N ASP A 29 0.28 -6.11 -5.28
CA ASP A 29 1.60 -6.33 -5.85
C ASP A 29 1.98 -5.12 -6.69
N LEU A 30 3.15 -4.56 -6.42
CA LEU A 30 3.70 -3.40 -7.12
C LEU A 30 4.70 -3.88 -8.19
N GLU A 31 4.56 -3.37 -9.40
CA GLU A 31 5.56 -3.52 -10.46
C GLU A 31 6.28 -2.19 -10.71
N VAL A 32 7.61 -2.24 -10.73
CA VAL A 32 8.47 -1.09 -11.00
C VAL A 32 9.78 -1.56 -11.64
N ALA A 33 10.14 -0.98 -12.78
CA ALA A 33 11.40 -1.27 -13.47
C ALA A 33 11.68 -2.78 -13.71
N GLY A 34 10.63 -3.55 -14.02
CA GLY A 34 10.72 -5.01 -14.23
C GLY A 34 10.83 -5.84 -12.94
N LEU A 35 10.83 -5.20 -11.76
CA LEU A 35 10.75 -5.86 -10.47
C LEU A 35 9.30 -5.92 -10.00
N ARG A 36 8.91 -7.05 -9.40
CA ARG A 36 7.65 -7.19 -8.67
C ARG A 36 7.92 -7.24 -7.17
N ILE A 37 7.23 -6.38 -6.43
CA ILE A 37 7.23 -6.34 -4.97
C ILE A 37 5.85 -6.83 -4.51
N SER A 38 5.81 -8.09 -4.07
CA SER A 38 4.56 -8.73 -3.66
C SER A 38 4.16 -8.40 -2.22
N ASN A 39 2.85 -8.43 -1.97
CA ASN A 39 2.25 -8.20 -0.65
C ASN A 39 2.54 -6.82 -0.03
N CYS A 40 2.53 -5.77 -0.85
CA CYS A 40 2.42 -4.39 -0.36
C CYS A 40 1.05 -4.17 0.29
N LEU A 41 0.97 -3.21 1.19
CA LEU A 41 -0.24 -2.92 1.99
C LEU A 41 -0.74 -1.53 1.63
N LEU A 42 -2.05 -1.40 1.43
CA LEU A 42 -2.75 -0.12 1.47
C LEU A 42 -3.46 0.01 2.81
N VAL A 43 -3.12 1.04 3.59
CA VAL A 43 -3.72 1.29 4.90
C VAL A 43 -4.36 2.67 4.93
N GLN A 44 -5.42 2.83 5.72
CA GLN A 44 -5.91 4.14 6.14
C GLN A 44 -5.38 4.42 7.55
N ASN A 45 -4.79 5.58 7.78
CA ASN A 45 -4.39 5.97 9.13
C ASN A 45 -5.60 6.48 9.95
N ALA A 46 -5.39 6.80 11.22
CA ALA A 46 -6.42 7.33 12.10
C ALA A 46 -6.99 8.68 11.63
N ASP A 47 -6.22 9.45 10.85
CA ASP A 47 -6.64 10.74 10.28
C ASP A 47 -7.44 10.58 8.99
N GLY A 48 -7.68 9.35 8.53
CA GLY A 48 -8.44 9.05 7.31
C GLY A 48 -7.60 9.02 6.03
N LEU A 49 -6.29 9.23 6.11
CA LEU A 49 -5.39 9.30 4.96
C LEU A 49 -4.91 7.91 4.54
N ALA A 50 -4.96 7.65 3.24
CA ALA A 50 -4.43 6.44 2.64
C ALA A 50 -2.90 6.48 2.56
N LEU A 51 -2.26 5.35 2.83
CA LEU A 51 -0.81 5.19 2.77
C LEU A 51 -0.45 3.80 2.25
N ALA A 52 0.39 3.74 1.22
CA ALA A 52 1.01 2.51 0.78
C ALA A 52 2.24 2.16 1.64
N LYS A 53 2.37 0.89 2.01
CA LYS A 53 3.53 0.35 2.72
C LYS A 53 4.10 -0.85 1.98
N GLY A 54 5.42 -0.98 2.00
CA GLY A 54 6.08 -2.17 1.50
C GLY A 54 5.75 -3.41 2.34
N PRO A 55 6.06 -4.62 1.84
CA PRO A 55 5.82 -5.85 2.56
C PRO A 55 6.55 -5.89 3.89
N THR A 56 5.87 -6.48 4.88
CA THR A 56 6.37 -6.71 6.23
C THR A 56 6.01 -8.14 6.65
N GLY A 57 6.96 -8.84 7.25
CA GLY A 57 6.80 -10.23 7.68
C GLY A 57 7.88 -10.67 8.64
N LYS A 58 7.91 -11.97 8.93
CA LYS A 58 8.96 -12.60 9.75
C LYS A 58 9.59 -13.75 8.98
N ASN A 59 10.90 -13.96 9.14
CA ASN A 59 11.56 -15.15 8.60
C ASN A 59 11.27 -16.39 9.49
N HIS A 60 11.78 -17.55 9.09
CA HIS A 60 11.63 -18.81 9.83
C HIS A 60 12.22 -18.77 11.26
N LYS A 61 13.09 -17.80 11.56
CA LYS A 61 13.67 -17.55 12.89
C LYS A 61 12.89 -16.51 13.71
N GLY A 62 11.81 -15.97 13.16
CA GLY A 62 11.02 -14.91 13.78
C GLY A 62 11.58 -13.49 13.61
N ASN A 63 12.69 -13.30 12.89
CA ASN A 63 13.27 -11.98 12.65
C ASN A 63 12.38 -11.19 11.69
N LEU A 64 12.15 -9.91 12.00
CA LEU A 64 11.37 -9.00 11.17
C LEU A 64 12.07 -8.77 9.83
N ILE A 65 11.34 -8.99 8.74
CA ILE A 65 11.71 -8.57 7.38
C ILE A 65 10.73 -7.47 7.00
N ARG A 66 11.25 -6.31 6.60
CA ARG A 66 10.43 -5.21 6.09
C ARG A 66 11.10 -4.52 4.91
N ALA A 67 10.32 -4.21 3.90
CA ALA A 67 10.69 -3.28 2.84
C ALA A 67 9.96 -1.95 3.08
N GLN A 68 10.66 -0.83 2.82
CA GLN A 68 10.11 0.50 3.04
C GLN A 68 10.37 1.37 1.81
N PHE A 69 9.38 2.18 1.46
CA PHE A 69 9.56 3.29 0.53
C PHE A 69 10.13 4.46 1.31
N ILE A 70 11.36 4.86 1.03
CA ILE A 70 12.08 5.90 1.78
C ILE A 70 11.84 7.29 1.19
N SER A 71 11.81 7.39 -0.15
CA SER A 71 11.58 8.67 -0.82
C SER A 71 10.09 9.05 -0.72
N PRO A 72 9.77 10.26 -0.22
CA PRO A 72 8.39 10.74 -0.17
C PRO A 72 7.70 10.74 -1.54
N GLU A 73 8.43 11.03 -2.60
CA GLU A 73 7.91 11.02 -3.97
C GLU A 73 7.44 9.62 -4.39
N VAL A 74 8.22 8.59 -4.02
CA VAL A 74 7.88 7.18 -4.28
C VAL A 74 6.67 6.76 -3.46
N VAL A 75 6.63 7.13 -2.18
CA VAL A 75 5.47 6.86 -1.30
C VAL A 75 4.21 7.44 -1.91
N ARG A 76 4.24 8.71 -2.33
CA ARG A 76 3.09 9.40 -2.93
C ARG A 76 2.66 8.75 -4.24
N ALA A 77 3.60 8.48 -5.15
CA ALA A 77 3.29 7.88 -6.44
C ALA A 77 2.65 6.48 -6.29
N VAL A 78 3.22 5.64 -5.42
CA VAL A 78 2.67 4.30 -5.15
C VAL A 78 1.33 4.38 -4.45
N THR A 79 1.20 5.26 -3.44
CA THR A 79 -0.05 5.45 -2.69
C THR A 79 -1.18 5.88 -3.61
N ARG A 80 -0.97 6.89 -4.46
CA ARG A 80 -1.97 7.36 -5.43
C ARG A 80 -2.42 6.25 -6.38
N ARG A 81 -1.48 5.44 -6.87
CA ARG A 81 -1.81 4.34 -7.77
C ARG A 81 -2.61 3.24 -7.06
N ALA A 82 -2.22 2.88 -5.85
CA ALA A 82 -2.93 1.90 -5.03
C ALA A 82 -4.32 2.42 -4.61
N ALA A 83 -4.44 3.67 -4.16
CA ALA A 83 -5.71 4.30 -3.80
C ALA A 83 -6.65 4.33 -5.00
N SER A 84 -6.18 4.76 -6.17
CA SER A 84 -6.98 4.75 -7.40
C SER A 84 -7.48 3.35 -7.78
N ALA A 85 -6.63 2.33 -7.69
CA ALA A 85 -7.03 0.95 -7.94
C ALA A 85 -8.07 0.45 -6.91
N TYR A 86 -7.90 0.79 -5.64
CA TYR A 86 -8.84 0.45 -4.57
C TYR A 86 -10.20 1.11 -4.79
N THR A 87 -10.22 2.40 -5.10
CA THR A 87 -11.43 3.16 -5.40
C THR A 87 -12.15 2.58 -6.61
N ALA A 88 -11.43 2.21 -7.67
CA ALA A 88 -12.02 1.56 -8.84
C ALA A 88 -12.68 0.21 -8.53
N LEU A 89 -12.14 -0.56 -7.57
CA LEU A 89 -12.68 -1.86 -7.17
C LEU A 89 -13.83 -1.78 -6.16
N THR A 90 -13.88 -0.71 -5.35
CA THR A 90 -14.81 -0.61 -4.22
C THR A 90 -15.86 0.48 -4.36
N GLY A 91 -15.66 1.44 -5.27
CA GLY A 91 -16.47 2.66 -5.38
C GLY A 91 -16.28 3.65 -4.23
N ARG A 92 -15.30 3.42 -3.35
CA ARG A 92 -15.01 4.26 -2.19
C ARG A 92 -13.81 5.15 -2.47
N ASP A 93 -14.02 6.46 -2.45
CA ASP A 93 -12.95 7.45 -2.54
C ASP A 93 -12.09 7.44 -1.27
N LEU A 94 -10.79 7.52 -1.46
CA LEU A 94 -9.80 7.64 -0.39
C LEU A 94 -9.08 8.98 -0.54
N GLU A 95 -8.90 9.68 0.56
CA GLU A 95 -8.00 10.82 0.60
C GLU A 95 -6.55 10.30 0.66
N ASP A 96 -5.69 10.75 -0.24
CA ASP A 96 -4.24 10.50 -0.18
C ASP A 96 -3.48 11.80 0.13
N GLU A 97 -2.38 11.71 0.87
CA GLU A 97 -1.53 12.88 1.14
C GLU A 97 -0.90 13.39 -0.17
N CYS A 98 -1.31 14.59 -0.58
CA CYS A 98 -0.71 15.33 -1.70
C CYS A 98 0.72 15.80 -1.44
#